data_AF-A0A962Z827-F1
#
_entry.id   AF-A0A962Z827-F1
#
_cell.length_a   1.000
_cell.length_b   1.000
_cell.length_c   1.000
_cell.angle_alpha   90.00
_cell.angle_beta   90.00
_cell.angle_gamma   90.00
#
_symmetry.space_group_name_H-M   'P 1'
#
loop_
_entity.id
_entity.type
_entity.pdbx_description
1 polymer ?
#
loop_
_entity_poly.entity_id
_entity_poly.type
_entity_poly.pdbx_seq_one_letter_code
_entity_poly.pdbx_strand_id
1 'polypeptide(L)'
;MTMGDARVELLSGLTVALALVPEAVAFAFVAGVHPLVGLYAAFIVGLVTAVLGGRPGMISGATGALAVVMVSLVAQHGVEYLFATVLLMGILQILAGIFRLGKFIRLVPHAVMLGFVNGLAIVIFLAQLTQFQIPGTAAGSGFLDAQWLSGRPLATMLALVALTMAIIWLLPKLTTAVPAPLAGIGIVAIVVIAFDIDVPRVGDMASIEGGLPSFHIPMVPLNFETLRI
;
A
#
# COMPACT_ATOMS: atom_id res chain seq x y z
N MET A 1 28.67 15.87 -1.54
CA MET A 1 28.47 14.64 -0.75
C MET A 1 29.83 14.20 -0.24
N THR A 2 30.02 14.19 1.07
CA THR A 2 31.17 13.49 1.67
C THR A 2 30.93 11.98 1.59
N MET A 3 31.97 11.15 1.70
CA MET A 3 31.78 9.69 1.73
C MET A 3 30.91 9.22 2.91
N GLY A 4 30.86 9.98 4.01
CA GLY A 4 29.96 9.72 5.13
C GLY A 4 28.49 9.85 4.75
N ASP A 5 28.14 10.84 3.93
CA ASP A 5 26.77 11.07 3.46
C ASP A 5 26.30 9.93 2.55
N ALA A 6 27.16 9.43 1.66
CA ALA A 6 26.80 8.34 0.75
C ALA A 6 26.43 7.05 1.49
N ARG A 7 27.14 6.73 2.58
CA ARG A 7 26.82 5.56 3.42
C ARG A 7 25.47 5.73 4.11
N VAL A 8 25.19 6.91 4.64
CA VAL A 8 23.92 7.19 5.33
C VAL A 8 22.75 7.13 4.35
N GLU A 9 22.86 7.77 3.19
CA GLU A 9 21.83 7.76 2.13
C GLU A 9 21.58 6.35 1.58
N LEU A 10 22.63 5.55 1.41
CA LEU A 10 22.48 4.17 0.95
C LEU A 10 21.78 3.29 1.99
N LEU A 11 22.18 3.39 3.27
CA LEU A 11 21.58 2.62 4.34
C LEU A 11 20.13 3.06 4.62
N SER A 12 19.85 4.36 4.59
CA SER A 12 18.49 4.87 4.76
C SER A 12 17.59 4.43 3.60
N GLY A 13 18.06 4.58 2.36
CA GLY A 13 17.35 4.15 1.16
C GLY A 13 17.06 2.64 1.16
N LEU A 14 18.04 1.81 1.52
CA LEU A 14 17.83 0.36 1.62
C LEU A 14 16.82 -0.01 2.70
N THR A 15 16.93 0.60 3.89
CA THR A 15 16.02 0.34 5.01
C THR A 15 14.57 0.68 4.64
N VAL A 16 14.40 1.82 3.99
CA VAL A 16 13.11 2.31 3.51
C VAL A 16 12.57 1.41 2.40
N ALA A 17 13.38 1.05 1.41
CA ALA A 17 12.96 0.17 0.32
C ALA A 17 12.44 -1.16 0.84
N LEU A 18 13.13 -1.77 1.81
CA LEU A 18 12.66 -3.00 2.45
C LEU A 18 11.31 -2.78 3.16
N ALA A 19 11.15 -1.67 3.88
CA ALA A 19 9.90 -1.35 4.56
C ALA A 19 8.72 -1.08 3.61
N LEU A 20 8.98 -0.49 2.43
CA LEU A 20 7.93 -0.15 1.45
C LEU A 20 7.38 -1.36 0.69
N VAL A 21 8.16 -2.43 0.50
CA VAL A 21 7.70 -3.58 -0.30
C VAL A 21 6.42 -4.21 0.27
N PRO A 22 6.36 -4.59 1.56
CA PRO A 22 5.11 -5.10 2.15
C PRO A 22 3.98 -4.08 2.15
N GLU A 23 4.29 -2.80 2.37
CA GLU A 23 3.32 -1.72 2.41
C GLU A 23 2.64 -1.51 1.04
N ALA A 24 3.41 -1.49 -0.05
CA ALA A 24 2.91 -1.35 -1.40
C ALA A 24 2.03 -2.55 -1.82
N VAL A 25 2.40 -3.76 -1.42
CA VAL A 25 1.61 -4.98 -1.65
C VAL A 25 0.29 -4.91 -0.87
N ALA A 26 0.34 -4.54 0.41
CA ALA A 26 -0.86 -4.43 1.24
C ALA A 26 -1.83 -3.37 0.69
N PHE A 27 -1.34 -2.21 0.26
CA PHE A 27 -2.17 -1.17 -0.32
C PHE A 27 -2.75 -1.54 -1.68
N ALA A 28 -2.05 -2.34 -2.49
CA ALA A 28 -2.61 -2.88 -3.72
C ALA A 28 -3.82 -3.77 -3.44
N PHE A 29 -3.74 -4.64 -2.42
CA PHE A 29 -4.91 -5.45 -2.01
C PHE A 29 -6.06 -4.60 -1.47
N VAL A 30 -5.77 -3.56 -0.69
CA VAL A 30 -6.81 -2.61 -0.24
C VAL A 30 -7.50 -1.96 -1.43
N ALA A 31 -6.74 -1.55 -2.47
CA ALA A 31 -7.28 -0.98 -3.69
C ALA A 31 -7.94 -2.00 -4.64
N GLY A 32 -7.93 -3.30 -4.31
CA GLY A 32 -8.48 -4.35 -5.15
C GLY A 32 -7.72 -4.56 -6.46
N VAL A 33 -6.42 -4.24 -6.49
CA VAL A 33 -5.56 -4.39 -7.67
C VAL A 33 -4.44 -5.40 -7.44
N HIS A 34 -3.83 -5.85 -8.53
CA HIS A 34 -2.70 -6.76 -8.48
C HIS A 34 -1.50 -6.15 -7.71
N PRO A 35 -0.79 -6.91 -6.84
CA PRO A 35 0.34 -6.40 -6.05
C PRO A 35 1.43 -5.69 -6.85
N LEU A 36 1.70 -6.17 -8.06
CA LEU A 36 2.66 -5.55 -8.98
C LEU A 36 2.33 -4.09 -9.30
N VAL A 37 1.04 -3.70 -9.32
CA VAL A 37 0.64 -2.31 -9.55
C VAL A 37 1.19 -1.41 -8.44
N GLY A 38 1.06 -1.84 -7.18
CA GLY A 38 1.60 -1.11 -6.02
C GLY A 38 3.13 -1.04 -6.04
N LEU A 39 3.79 -2.15 -6.36
CA LEU A 39 5.26 -2.22 -6.42
C LEU A 39 5.82 -1.36 -7.56
N TYR A 40 5.22 -1.41 -8.75
CA TYR A 40 5.61 -0.55 -9.87
C TYR A 40 5.34 0.92 -9.57
N ALA A 41 4.22 1.25 -8.92
CA ALA A 41 3.95 2.61 -8.50
C ALA A 41 5.01 3.12 -7.51
N ALA A 42 5.37 2.34 -6.49
CA ALA A 42 6.41 2.70 -5.53
C ALA A 42 7.77 2.90 -6.21
N PHE A 43 8.14 2.00 -7.13
CA PHE A 43 9.39 2.09 -7.89
C PHE A 43 9.45 3.32 -8.81
N ILE A 44 8.44 3.52 -9.66
CA ILE A 44 8.41 4.60 -10.66
C ILE A 44 8.33 5.96 -9.96
N VAL A 45 7.42 6.11 -8.98
CA VAL A 45 7.28 7.38 -8.25
C VAL A 45 8.55 7.69 -7.48
N GLY A 46 9.16 6.70 -6.81
CA GLY A 46 10.42 6.89 -6.10
C GLY A 46 11.56 7.34 -7.02
N LEU A 47 11.66 6.75 -8.22
CA LEU A 47 12.67 7.16 -9.21
C LEU A 47 12.42 8.58 -9.73
N VAL A 48 11.17 8.90 -10.09
CA VAL A 48 10.79 10.21 -10.62
C VAL A 48 11.02 11.30 -9.57
N THR A 49 10.64 11.08 -8.30
CA THR A 49 10.83 12.09 -7.25
C THR A 49 12.27 12.15 -6.74
N ALA A 50 13.07 11.09 -6.85
CA ALA A 50 14.50 11.17 -6.58
C ALA A 50 15.22 12.12 -7.55
N VAL A 51 14.79 12.19 -8.81
CA VAL A 51 15.41 13.03 -9.84
C VAL A 51 14.77 14.43 -9.91
N LEU A 52 13.44 14.52 -9.83
CA LEU A 52 12.68 15.75 -10.08
C LEU A 52 12.05 16.36 -8.82
N GLY A 53 12.18 15.70 -7.66
CA GLY A 53 11.54 16.14 -6.42
C GLY A 53 12.18 17.40 -5.83
N GLY A 54 11.35 18.23 -5.19
CA GLY A 54 11.78 19.50 -4.60
C GLY A 54 12.34 19.42 -3.18
N ARG A 55 12.27 18.26 -2.52
CA ARG A 55 12.71 18.08 -1.12
C ARG A 55 13.56 16.81 -0.94
N PRO A 56 14.90 16.95 -0.83
CA PRO A 56 15.79 15.82 -0.57
C PRO A 56 15.41 15.04 0.69
N GLY A 57 15.58 13.71 0.64
CA GLY A 57 15.24 12.80 1.74
C GLY A 57 13.75 12.49 1.91
N MET A 58 12.87 13.07 1.08
CA MET A 58 11.45 12.72 1.07
C MET A 58 11.22 11.48 0.21
N ILE A 59 10.63 10.45 0.81
CA ILE A 59 10.26 9.22 0.13
C ILE A 59 8.87 9.41 -0.48
N SER A 60 8.71 9.04 -1.74
CA SER A 60 7.42 9.03 -2.43
C SER A 60 7.19 7.65 -3.00
N GLY A 61 6.01 7.09 -2.78
CA GLY A 61 5.65 5.75 -3.22
C GLY A 61 4.14 5.52 -3.10
N ALA A 62 3.75 4.25 -3.05
CA ALA A 62 2.36 3.87 -2.83
C ALA A 62 1.94 4.21 -1.40
N THR A 63 0.84 4.94 -1.21
CA THR A 63 0.30 5.30 0.11
C THR A 63 -1.13 4.80 0.28
N GLY A 64 -1.50 4.47 1.51
CA GLY A 64 -2.86 4.06 1.83
C GLY A 64 -3.90 5.14 1.50
N ALA A 65 -3.53 6.40 1.63
CA ALA A 65 -4.37 7.55 1.29
C ALA A 65 -4.86 7.50 -0.17
N LEU A 66 -3.98 7.14 -1.10
CA LEU A 66 -4.36 6.99 -2.51
C LEU A 66 -5.14 5.70 -2.72
N ALA A 67 -4.69 4.58 -2.15
CA ALA A 67 -5.33 3.28 -2.30
C ALA A 67 -6.81 3.30 -1.87
N VAL A 68 -7.11 3.94 -0.74
CA VAL A 68 -8.48 4.00 -0.20
C VAL A 68 -9.43 4.79 -1.09
N VAL A 69 -8.95 5.85 -1.75
CA VAL A 69 -9.77 6.62 -2.70
C VAL A 69 -9.98 5.84 -3.99
N MET A 70 -9.05 4.98 -4.38
CA MET A 70 -9.13 4.21 -5.62
C MET A 70 -9.99 2.95 -5.51
N VAL A 71 -10.28 2.45 -4.29
CA VAL A 71 -11.08 1.21 -4.09
C VAL A 71 -12.41 1.28 -4.86
N SER A 72 -13.17 2.35 -4.67
CA SER A 72 -14.48 2.50 -5.31
C SER A 72 -14.37 2.67 -6.82
N LEU A 73 -13.35 3.39 -7.29
CA LEU A 73 -13.09 3.59 -8.72
C LEU A 73 -12.79 2.26 -9.41
N VAL A 74 -11.89 1.46 -8.83
CA VAL A 74 -11.52 0.14 -9.37
C VAL A 74 -12.71 -0.81 -9.31
N ALA A 75 -13.46 -0.83 -8.21
CA ALA A 75 -14.61 -1.72 -8.06
C ALA A 75 -15.73 -1.43 -9.06
N GLN A 76 -15.95 -0.16 -9.42
CA GLN A 76 -17.05 0.25 -10.30
C GLN A 76 -16.66 0.35 -11.78
N HIS A 77 -15.42 0.76 -12.08
CA HIS A 77 -14.99 1.11 -13.43
C HIS A 77 -13.76 0.32 -13.91
N GLY A 78 -13.09 -0.42 -13.01
CA GLY A 78 -11.94 -1.25 -13.34
C GLY A 78 -10.60 -0.53 -13.28
N VAL A 79 -9.53 -1.30 -13.49
CA VAL A 79 -8.14 -0.86 -13.28
C VAL A 79 -7.67 0.15 -14.34
N GLU A 80 -8.19 0.09 -15.57
CA GLU A 80 -7.84 1.05 -16.63
C GLU A 80 -8.24 2.48 -16.25
N TYR A 81 -9.39 2.66 -15.59
CA TYR A 81 -9.81 3.95 -15.06
C TYR A 81 -8.89 4.44 -13.94
N LEU A 82 -8.36 3.55 -13.10
CA LEU A 82 -7.33 3.92 -12.12
C LEU A 82 -6.10 4.48 -12.82
N PHE A 83 -5.58 3.82 -13.87
CA PHE A 83 -4.40 4.30 -14.57
C PHE A 83 -4.64 5.65 -15.26
N ALA A 84 -5.81 5.84 -15.89
CA ALA A 84 -6.20 7.12 -16.46
C ALA A 84 -6.28 8.24 -15.41
N THR A 85 -6.86 7.96 -14.24
CA THR A 85 -6.96 8.91 -13.13
C THR A 85 -5.60 9.25 -12.53
N VAL A 86 -4.69 8.29 -12.40
CA VAL A 86 -3.32 8.55 -11.92
C VAL A 86 -2.56 9.45 -12.91
N LEU A 87 -2.71 9.24 -14.21
CA LEU A 87 -2.13 10.10 -15.24
C LEU A 87 -2.69 11.53 -15.15
N LEU A 88 -4.02 11.66 -15.07
CA LEU A 88 -4.69 12.95 -14.90
C LEU A 88 -4.26 13.66 -13.61
N MET A 89 -4.16 12.93 -12.49
CA MET A 89 -3.65 13.43 -11.23
C MET A 89 -2.24 13.99 -11.38
N GLY A 90 -1.34 13.29 -12.08
CA GLY A 90 0.01 13.77 -12.36
C GLY A 90 0.03 15.07 -13.16
N ILE A 91 -0.81 15.17 -14.20
CA ILE A 91 -0.96 16.42 -14.99
C ILE A 91 -1.44 17.57 -14.10
N LEU A 92 -2.47 17.34 -13.28
CA LEU A 92 -2.99 18.35 -12.36
C LEU A 92 -1.95 18.78 -11.31
N GLN A 93 -1.15 17.84 -10.80
CA GLN A 93 -0.05 18.13 -9.86
C GLN A 93 1.05 18.98 -10.52
N ILE A 94 1.42 18.68 -11.77
CA ILE A 94 2.39 19.48 -12.54
C ILE A 94 1.86 20.90 -12.75
N LEU A 95 0.60 21.05 -13.17
CA LEU A 95 -0.05 22.35 -13.34
C LEU A 95 -0.08 23.14 -12.03
N ALA A 96 -0.47 22.48 -10.92
CA ALA A 96 -0.45 23.09 -9.60
C ALA A 96 0.97 23.54 -9.18
N GLY A 97 2.00 22.80 -9.56
CA GLY A 97 3.41 23.17 -9.40
C GLY A 97 3.78 24.42 -10.20
N ILE A 98 3.45 24.45 -11.49
CA ILE A 98 3.70 25.59 -12.40
C ILE A 98 3.03 26.87 -11.88
N PHE A 99 1.77 26.78 -11.48
CA PHE A 99 1.00 27.90 -10.92
C PHE A 99 1.32 28.21 -9.45
N ARG A 100 2.25 27.48 -8.83
CA ARG A 100 2.68 27.65 -7.42
C ARG A 100 1.51 27.59 -6.42
N LEU A 101 0.55 26.69 -6.68
CA LEU A 101 -0.64 26.51 -5.85
C LEU A 101 -0.37 25.76 -4.54
N GLY A 102 0.83 25.18 -4.37
CA GLY A 102 1.19 24.41 -3.18
C GLY A 102 1.05 25.19 -1.86
N LYS A 103 1.14 26.53 -1.88
CA LYS A 103 0.94 27.36 -0.67
C LYS A 103 -0.48 27.27 -0.10
N PHE A 104 -1.47 26.93 -0.93
CA PHE A 104 -2.87 26.85 -0.54
C PHE A 104 -3.19 25.62 0.31
N ILE A 105 -2.29 24.62 0.38
CA ILE A 105 -2.46 23.49 1.30
C ILE A 105 -2.58 23.94 2.77
N ARG A 106 -2.01 25.11 3.10
CA ARG A 106 -2.12 25.73 4.43
C ARG A 106 -3.53 26.20 4.78
N LEU A 107 -4.43 26.32 3.80
CA LEU A 107 -5.82 26.70 4.01
C LEU A 107 -6.71 25.49 4.38
N VAL A 108 -6.22 24.26 4.21
CA VAL A 108 -6.97 23.06 4.55
C VAL A 108 -7.15 23.01 6.07
N PRO A 109 -8.39 23.02 6.59
CA PRO A 109 -8.62 23.02 8.03
C PRO A 109 -8.08 21.75 8.68
N HIS A 110 -7.51 21.89 9.88
CA HIS A 110 -6.98 20.76 10.64
C HIS A 110 -8.05 19.68 10.93
N ALA A 111 -9.29 20.10 11.16
CA ALA A 111 -10.42 19.18 11.35
C ALA A 111 -10.65 18.27 10.15
N VAL A 112 -10.45 18.76 8.91
CA VAL A 112 -10.60 17.98 7.68
C VAL A 112 -9.47 16.97 7.56
N MET A 113 -8.22 17.37 7.86
CA MET A 113 -7.07 16.46 7.85
C MET A 113 -7.24 15.33 8.89
N LEU A 114 -7.67 15.65 10.11
CA LEU A 114 -7.94 14.65 11.14
C LEU A 114 -9.09 13.71 10.74
N GLY A 115 -10.18 14.25 10.20
CA GLY A 115 -11.29 13.45 9.70
C GLY A 115 -10.86 12.48 8.61
N PHE A 116 -10.05 12.94 7.66
CA PHE A 116 -9.48 12.12 6.60
C PHE A 116 -8.58 11.01 7.14
N VAL A 117 -7.63 11.33 8.03
CA VAL A 117 -6.70 10.33 8.60
C VAL A 117 -7.44 9.30 9.47
N ASN A 118 -8.44 9.71 10.25
CA ASN A 118 -9.26 8.78 11.03
C ASN A 118 -10.11 7.88 10.13
N GLY A 119 -10.72 8.44 9.08
CA GLY A 119 -11.47 7.66 8.08
C GLY A 119 -10.56 6.65 7.38
N LEU A 120 -9.36 7.07 6.98
CA LEU A 120 -8.34 6.20 6.40
C LEU A 120 -8.00 5.02 7.32
N ALA A 121 -7.76 5.29 8.61
CA ALA A 121 -7.44 4.26 9.58
C ALA A 121 -8.57 3.23 9.73
N ILE A 122 -9.83 3.68 9.74
CA ILE A 122 -11.01 2.80 9.79
C ILE A 122 -11.09 1.94 8.54
N VAL A 123 -10.90 2.52 7.34
CA VAL A 123 -10.96 1.75 6.08
C VAL A 123 -9.86 0.69 6.04
N ILE A 124 -8.62 1.04 6.43
CA ILE A 124 -7.52 0.08 6.49
C ILE A 124 -7.86 -1.04 7.48
N PHE A 125 -8.38 -0.70 8.66
CA PHE A 125 -8.78 -1.69 9.67
C PHE A 125 -9.86 -2.64 9.15
N LEU A 126 -10.92 -2.11 8.53
CA LEU A 126 -11.99 -2.91 7.91
C LEU A 126 -11.45 -3.80 6.78
N ALA A 127 -10.51 -3.29 5.98
CA ALA A 127 -9.87 -4.08 4.92
C ALA A 127 -9.02 -5.23 5.48
N GLN A 128 -8.48 -5.14 6.71
CA GLN A 128 -7.81 -6.27 7.35
C GLN A 128 -8.78 -7.34 7.83
N LEU A 129 -10.02 -6.98 8.19
CA LEU A 129 -11.02 -7.95 8.64
C LEU A 129 -11.41 -8.96 7.55
N THR A 130 -11.29 -8.60 6.27
CA THR A 130 -11.57 -9.51 5.15
C THR A 130 -10.59 -10.70 5.10
N GLN A 131 -9.41 -10.58 5.70
CA GLN A 131 -8.44 -11.67 5.82
C GLN A 131 -8.88 -12.77 6.80
N PHE A 132 -9.90 -12.47 7.62
CA PHE A 132 -10.55 -13.45 8.51
C PHE A 132 -11.78 -14.10 7.87
N GLN A 133 -11.99 -13.92 6.57
CA GLN A 133 -13.05 -14.57 5.81
C GLN A 133 -12.47 -15.73 5.00
N ILE A 134 -13.30 -16.72 4.71
CA ILE A 134 -12.91 -17.86 3.87
C ILE A 134 -12.78 -17.35 2.43
N PRO A 135 -11.60 -17.50 1.79
CA PRO A 135 -11.39 -17.04 0.42
C PRO A 135 -12.43 -17.61 -0.54
N GLY A 136 -12.97 -16.77 -1.44
CA GLY A 136 -13.93 -17.20 -2.46
C GLY A 136 -15.40 -17.33 -2.01
N THR A 137 -15.72 -17.08 -0.74
CA THR A 137 -17.11 -17.14 -0.24
C THR A 137 -17.89 -15.83 -0.38
N ALA A 138 -17.21 -14.73 -0.69
CA ALA A 138 -17.83 -13.44 -0.95
C ALA A 138 -18.39 -13.39 -2.38
N ALA A 139 -19.57 -13.97 -2.59
CA ALA A 139 -20.28 -13.87 -3.86
C ALA A 139 -20.92 -12.48 -4.00
N GLY A 140 -20.15 -11.50 -4.49
CA GLY A 140 -20.68 -10.28 -5.11
C GLY A 140 -21.22 -9.16 -4.19
N SER A 141 -21.50 -9.39 -2.90
CA SER A 141 -22.15 -8.39 -2.04
C SER A 141 -21.45 -8.14 -0.69
N GLY A 142 -20.22 -7.63 -0.77
CA GLY A 142 -19.60 -6.88 0.32
C GLY A 142 -19.29 -7.65 1.61
N PHE A 143 -18.89 -6.90 2.63
CA PHE A 143 -18.37 -7.39 3.92
C PHE A 143 -19.33 -8.31 4.69
N LEU A 144 -20.64 -8.25 4.41
CA LEU A 144 -21.69 -8.88 5.23
C LEU A 144 -22.03 -10.32 4.82
N ASP A 145 -21.84 -10.69 3.55
CA ASP A 145 -22.25 -12.00 3.03
C ASP A 145 -21.12 -13.04 2.97
N ALA A 146 -19.91 -12.65 3.40
CA ALA A 146 -18.76 -13.54 3.43
C ALA A 146 -18.80 -14.49 4.63
N GLN A 147 -18.39 -15.74 4.42
CA GLN A 147 -18.25 -16.70 5.51
C GLN A 147 -16.98 -16.42 6.29
N TRP A 148 -17.11 -16.31 7.61
CA TRP A 148 -16.00 -16.04 8.50
C TRP A 148 -15.23 -17.32 8.86
N LEU A 149 -13.90 -17.19 9.04
CA LEU A 149 -13.09 -18.26 9.60
C LEU A 149 -13.63 -18.63 10.97
N SER A 150 -13.68 -19.93 11.25
CA SER A 150 -14.15 -20.47 12.53
C SER A 150 -13.28 -21.64 12.97
N GLY A 151 -13.36 -21.99 14.26
CA GLY A 151 -12.60 -23.12 14.81
C GLY A 151 -11.08 -22.90 14.79
N ARG A 152 -10.35 -23.92 14.33
CA ARG A 152 -8.87 -23.94 14.35
C ARG A 152 -8.23 -22.87 13.43
N PRO A 153 -8.66 -22.67 12.17
CA PRO A 153 -8.11 -21.63 11.30
C PRO A 153 -8.22 -20.20 11.86
N LEU A 154 -9.32 -19.90 12.56
CA LEU A 154 -9.47 -18.58 13.20
C LEU A 154 -8.46 -18.42 14.35
N ALA A 155 -8.31 -19.44 15.19
CA ALA A 155 -7.39 -19.41 16.32
C ALA A 155 -5.92 -19.28 15.86
N THR A 156 -5.53 -19.98 14.79
CA THR A 156 -4.17 -19.85 14.23
C THR A 156 -3.94 -18.46 13.65
N MET A 157 -4.88 -17.91 12.87
CA MET A 157 -4.78 -16.54 12.35
C MET A 157 -4.65 -15.50 13.48
N LEU A 158 -5.50 -15.57 14.50
CA LEU A 158 -5.43 -14.67 15.65
C LEU A 158 -4.10 -14.81 16.42
N ALA A 159 -3.58 -16.03 16.58
CA ALA A 159 -2.29 -16.26 17.22
C ALA A 159 -1.13 -15.64 16.42
N LEU A 160 -1.12 -15.78 15.09
CA LEU A 160 -0.10 -15.17 14.23
C LEU A 160 -0.18 -13.64 14.22
N VAL A 161 -1.39 -13.07 14.20
CA VAL A 161 -1.60 -11.62 14.32
C VAL A 161 -1.11 -11.12 15.67
N ALA A 162 -1.50 -11.77 16.77
CA ALA A 162 -1.03 -11.42 18.11
C ALA A 162 0.50 -11.53 18.25
N LEU A 163 1.10 -12.57 17.65
CA LEU A 163 2.55 -12.73 17.60
C LEU A 163 3.22 -11.58 16.82
N THR A 164 2.69 -11.23 15.64
CA THR A 164 3.18 -10.11 14.84
C THR A 164 3.12 -8.80 15.64
N MET A 165 1.98 -8.51 16.28
CA MET A 165 1.80 -7.33 17.12
C MET A 165 2.77 -7.33 18.32
N ALA A 166 2.97 -8.47 18.96
CA ALA A 166 3.92 -8.61 20.07
C ALA A 166 5.35 -8.34 19.62
N ILE A 167 5.77 -8.83 18.45
CA ILE A 167 7.08 -8.54 17.87
C ILE A 167 7.23 -7.04 17.60
N ILE A 168 6.24 -6.43 16.93
CA ILE A 168 6.27 -4.99 16.60
C ILE A 168 6.37 -4.13 17.86
N TRP A 169 5.72 -4.53 18.95
CA TRP A 169 5.71 -3.77 20.20
C TRP A 169 6.94 -4.02 21.09
N LEU A 170 7.46 -5.25 21.14
CA LEU A 170 8.53 -5.65 22.06
C LEU A 170 9.92 -5.50 21.45
N LEU A 171 10.09 -5.82 20.16
CA LEU A 171 11.39 -5.76 19.49
C LEU A 171 12.07 -4.37 19.58
N PRO A 172 11.40 -3.23 19.34
CA PRO A 172 12.04 -1.92 19.44
C PRO A 172 12.53 -1.59 20.85
N LYS A 173 12.05 -2.29 21.88
CA LYS A 173 12.53 -2.17 23.27
C LYS A 173 13.81 -2.98 23.53
N LEU A 174 14.11 -3.94 22.67
CA LEU A 174 15.30 -4.80 22.74
C LEU A 174 16.39 -4.36 21.77
N THR A 175 16.02 -3.97 20.55
CA THR A 175 16.94 -3.54 19.49
C THR A 175 16.28 -2.56 18.54
N THR A 176 17.06 -1.60 18.05
CA THR A 176 16.65 -0.63 17.02
C THR A 176 17.36 -0.86 15.68
N ALA A 177 18.12 -1.95 15.55
CA ALA A 177 18.93 -2.23 14.36
C ALA A 177 18.09 -2.62 13.13
N VAL A 178 16.91 -3.23 13.33
CA VAL A 178 16.01 -3.69 12.25
C VAL A 178 14.63 -3.09 12.47
N PRO A 179 13.94 -2.60 11.42
CA PRO A 179 12.57 -2.14 11.54
C PRO A 179 11.65 -3.23 12.09
N ALA A 180 10.92 -2.91 13.15
CA ALA A 180 10.06 -3.88 13.83
C ALA A 180 8.99 -4.54 12.92
N PRO A 181 8.36 -3.82 11.97
CA PRO A 181 7.45 -4.46 11.01
C PRO A 181 8.12 -5.51 10.12
N LEU A 182 9.35 -5.26 9.66
CA LEU A 182 10.12 -6.22 8.85
C LEU A 182 10.47 -7.47 9.64
N ALA A 183 10.89 -7.30 10.89
CA ALA A 183 11.15 -8.43 11.77
C ALA A 183 9.88 -9.23 12.06
N GLY A 184 8.73 -8.56 12.25
CA GLY A 184 7.43 -9.21 12.38
C GLY A 184 7.11 -10.10 11.19
N ILE A 185 7.21 -9.56 9.98
CA ILE A 185 6.99 -10.32 8.73
C ILE A 185 7.97 -11.49 8.62
N GLY A 186 9.27 -11.24 8.79
CA GLY A 186 10.30 -12.26 8.63
C GLY A 186 10.18 -13.41 9.62
N ILE A 187 10.00 -13.10 10.91
CA ILE A 187 9.88 -14.12 11.97
C ILE A 187 8.60 -14.93 11.78
N VAL A 188 7.46 -14.28 11.52
CA VAL A 188 6.19 -14.98 11.33
C VAL A 188 6.21 -15.85 10.07
N ALA A 189 6.80 -15.37 8.98
CA ALA A 189 6.99 -16.17 7.77
C ALA A 189 7.86 -17.41 8.05
N ILE A 190 8.97 -17.27 8.80
CA ILE A 190 9.81 -18.41 9.20
C ILE A 190 9.01 -19.41 10.02
N VAL A 191 8.20 -18.96 10.99
CA VAL A 191 7.36 -19.84 11.81
C VAL A 191 6.36 -20.60 10.94
N VAL A 192 5.64 -19.90 10.06
CA VAL A 192 4.64 -20.52 9.17
C VAL A 192 5.28 -21.56 8.24
N ILE A 193 6.45 -21.26 7.68
CA ILE A 193 7.16 -22.17 6.76
C ILE A 193 7.76 -23.37 7.52
N ALA A 194 8.40 -23.14 8.67
CA ALA A 194 9.09 -24.19 9.42
C ALA A 194 8.13 -25.22 10.03
N PHE A 195 6.94 -24.79 10.44
CA PHE A 195 5.90 -25.65 11.02
C PHE A 195 4.81 -26.06 10.03
N ASP A 196 4.96 -25.70 8.75
CA ASP A 196 3.99 -25.95 7.67
C ASP A 196 2.56 -25.59 8.07
N ILE A 197 2.39 -24.38 8.61
CA ILE A 197 1.09 -23.89 9.08
C ILE A 197 0.26 -23.53 7.85
N ASP A 198 -0.91 -24.16 7.72
CA ASP A 198 -1.89 -23.89 6.67
C ASP A 198 -2.63 -22.58 6.95
N VAL A 199 -2.15 -21.51 6.32
CA VAL A 199 -2.74 -20.17 6.35
C VAL A 199 -2.60 -19.52 4.96
N PRO A 200 -3.59 -18.72 4.53
CA PRO A 200 -3.49 -17.94 3.29
C PRO A 200 -2.20 -17.11 3.24
N ARG A 201 -1.43 -17.27 2.16
CA ARG A 201 -0.20 -16.52 1.88
C ARG A 201 -0.45 -15.53 0.76
N VAL A 202 0.40 -14.49 0.70
CA VAL A 202 0.32 -13.49 -0.38
C VAL A 202 0.44 -14.14 -1.76
N GLY A 203 1.32 -15.12 -1.91
CA GLY A 203 1.51 -15.86 -3.17
C GLY A 203 0.31 -16.71 -3.60
N ASP A 204 -0.58 -17.07 -2.66
CA ASP A 204 -1.80 -17.82 -2.97
C ASP A 204 -2.88 -16.89 -3.55
N MET A 205 -2.81 -15.59 -3.23
CA MET A 205 -3.78 -14.58 -3.67
C MET A 205 -3.40 -13.95 -5.02
N ALA A 206 -2.11 -13.72 -5.25
CA ALA A 206 -1.61 -13.18 -6.51
C ALA A 206 -0.12 -13.49 -6.69
N SER A 207 0.30 -13.69 -7.95
CA SER A 207 1.73 -13.81 -8.26
C SER A 207 2.44 -12.47 -8.01
N ILE A 208 3.59 -12.53 -7.33
CA ILE A 208 4.49 -11.37 -7.17
C ILE A 208 5.61 -11.44 -8.22
N GLU A 209 5.67 -12.48 -9.03
CA GLU A 209 6.64 -12.58 -10.12
C GLU A 209 6.32 -11.51 -11.17
N GLY A 210 7.28 -10.61 -11.40
CA GLY A 210 7.13 -9.49 -12.30
C GLY A 210 8.44 -9.17 -13.02
N GLY A 211 8.32 -8.54 -14.19
CA GLY A 211 9.46 -7.99 -14.93
C GLY A 211 9.65 -6.50 -14.65
N LEU A 212 10.38 -5.83 -15.54
CA LEU A 212 10.35 -4.37 -15.58
C LEU A 212 8.97 -3.90 -16.07
N PRO A 213 8.45 -2.77 -15.54
CA PRO A 213 7.16 -2.24 -15.98
C PRO A 213 7.22 -1.90 -17.47
N SER A 214 6.35 -2.52 -18.26
CA SER A 214 6.17 -2.17 -19.67
C SER A 214 5.37 -0.88 -19.78
N PHE A 215 5.67 -0.09 -20.81
CA PHE A 215 4.87 1.08 -21.12
C PHE A 215 3.44 0.67 -21.50
N HIS A 216 2.45 1.24 -20.82
CA HIS A 216 1.03 0.99 -21.03
C HIS A 216 0.29 2.31 -21.16
N ILE A 217 -0.56 2.44 -22.17
CA ILE A 217 -1.45 3.59 -22.32
C ILE A 217 -2.84 3.15 -21.86
N PRO A 218 -3.44 3.83 -20.85
CA PRO A 218 -4.76 3.46 -20.35
C PRO A 218 -5.81 3.46 -21.46
N MET A 219 -6.49 2.34 -21.65
CA MET A 219 -7.49 2.16 -22.71
C MET A 219 -8.88 2.55 -22.21
N VAL A 220 -9.10 3.85 -22.00
CA VAL A 220 -10.37 4.42 -21.54
C VAL A 220 -10.94 5.36 -22.60
N PRO A 221 -12.27 5.37 -22.86
CA PRO A 221 -12.87 6.32 -23.78
C PRO A 221 -12.53 7.77 -23.39
N LEU A 222 -11.89 8.52 -24.29
CA LEU A 222 -11.52 9.91 -24.05
C LEU A 222 -12.70 10.85 -24.34
N ASN A 223 -13.74 10.78 -23.52
CA ASN A 223 -14.92 11.63 -23.64
C ASN A 223 -15.25 12.34 -22.31
N PHE A 224 -16.20 13.29 -22.34
CA PHE A 224 -16.64 14.01 -21.15
C PHE A 224 -17.38 13.12 -20.14
N GLU A 225 -17.88 11.95 -20.55
CA GLU A 225 -18.50 10.99 -19.63
C GLU A 225 -17.46 10.34 -18.72
N THR A 226 -16.29 9.99 -19.27
CA THR A 226 -15.14 9.52 -18.49
C THR A 226 -14.67 10.54 -17.45
N LEU A 227 -14.79 11.83 -17.73
CA LEU A 227 -14.45 12.89 -16.77
C LEU A 227 -15.52 13.11 -15.69
N ARG A 228 -16.73 12.56 -15.86
CA ARG A 228 -17.83 12.68 -14.88
C ARG A 228 -17.84 11.56 -13.84
N ILE A 229 -17.03 10.52 -14.06
CA ILE A 229 -16.83 9.37 -13.16
C ILE A 229 -16.02 9.78 -11.92
#